data_AF-A0A7C1UYR3-F1
#
_entry.id   AF-A0A7C1UYR3-F1
#
_cell.length_a   1.000
_cell.length_b   1.000
_cell.length_c   1.000
_cell.angle_alpha   90.00
_cell.angle_beta   90.00
_cell.angle_gamma   90.00
#
_symmetry.space_group_name_H-M   'P 1'
#
loop_
_entity.id
_entity.type
_entity.pdbx_description
1 polymer ?
#
loop_
_entity_poly.entity_id
_entity_poly.type
_entity_poly.pdbx_seq_one_letter_code
_entity_poly.pdbx_strand_id
1 'polypeptide(L)'
;MATEEYFYNQELEKIYKDLQTDPEKGLTEQEAQKRLIEKGLNEIPKASKGFIKIYLAPLFNWLIVIYLVGSLILFLAWLFGGEGELTFI
;
A
#
# COMPACT_ATOMS: atom_id res chain seq x y z
N MET A 1 -2.00 -8.51 22.74
CA MET A 1 -2.92 -9.29 21.89
C MET A 1 -4.31 -8.80 22.19
N ALA A 2 -4.98 -8.14 21.25
CA ALA A 2 -6.40 -7.84 21.41
C ALA A 2 -7.16 -9.16 21.29
N THR A 3 -7.92 -9.52 22.32
CA THR A 3 -8.79 -10.70 22.32
C THR A 3 -9.94 -10.46 21.34
N GLU A 4 -10.16 -11.38 20.40
CA GLU A 4 -11.34 -11.34 19.54
C GLU A 4 -12.57 -11.63 20.40
N GLU A 5 -13.29 -10.57 20.75
CA GLU A 5 -14.53 -10.67 21.49
C GLU A 5 -15.68 -10.95 20.52
N TYR A 6 -16.27 -12.13 20.63
CA TYR A 6 -17.40 -12.54 19.80
C TYR A 6 -18.69 -11.96 20.37
N PHE A 7 -19.41 -11.14 19.60
CA PHE A 7 -20.69 -10.54 20.04
C PHE A 7 -21.88 -11.50 19.93
N TYR A 8 -21.82 -12.50 19.04
CA TYR A 8 -22.95 -13.38 18.73
C TYR A 8 -23.33 -14.35 19.86
N ASN A 9 -22.48 -14.52 20.88
CA ASN A 9 -22.69 -15.43 22.01
C ASN A 9 -22.93 -14.67 23.33
N GLN A 10 -23.22 -13.36 23.27
CA GLN A 10 -23.41 -12.52 24.44
C GLN A 10 -24.87 -12.13 24.62
N GLU A 11 -25.24 -11.79 25.86
CA GLU A 11 -26.55 -11.23 26.16
C GLU A 11 -26.72 -9.84 25.52
N LEU A 12 -27.91 -9.57 24.98
CA LEU A 12 -28.20 -8.31 24.28
C LEU A 12 -27.97 -7.09 25.19
N GLU A 13 -28.33 -7.18 26.47
CA GLU A 13 -28.12 -6.09 27.43
C GLU A 13 -26.63 -5.74 27.60
N LYS A 14 -25.75 -6.76 27.61
CA LYS A 14 -24.31 -6.56 27.63
C LYS A 14 -23.84 -5.86 26.35
N ILE A 15 -24.31 -6.29 25.19
CA ILE A 15 -23.95 -5.70 23.90
C ILE A 15 -24.38 -4.23 23.82
N TYR A 16 -25.61 -3.90 24.24
CA TYR A 16 -26.10 -2.52 24.23
C TYR A 16 -25.30 -1.62 25.17
N LYS A 17 -24.91 -2.14 26.34
CA LYS A 17 -24.07 -1.44 27.30
C LYS A 17 -22.65 -1.21 26.76
N ASP A 18 -22.06 -2.23 26.16
CA ASP A 18 -20.69 -2.18 25.63
C ASP A 18 -20.60 -1.26 24.40
N LEU A 19 -21.60 -1.28 23.53
CA LEU A 19 -21.69 -0.41 22.35
C LEU A 19 -22.28 0.98 22.64
N GLN A 20 -22.76 1.20 23.87
CA GLN A 20 -23.41 2.42 24.33
C GLN A 20 -24.51 2.89 23.37
N THR A 21 -25.42 1.98 23.02
CA THR A 21 -26.50 2.25 22.07
C THR A 21 -27.84 1.94 22.69
N ASP A 22 -28.86 2.73 22.35
CA ASP A 22 -30.24 2.45 22.72
C ASP A 22 -30.80 1.35 21.80
N PRO A 23 -31.49 0.33 22.32
CA PRO A 23 -32.05 -0.76 21.51
C PRO A 23 -33.24 -0.34 20.64
N GLU A 24 -34.00 0.68 21.05
CA GLU A 24 -35.21 1.14 20.34
C GLU A 24 -34.90 2.34 19.42
N LYS A 25 -34.03 3.23 19.88
CA LYS A 25 -33.74 4.52 19.22
C LYS A 25 -32.38 4.55 18.53
N GLY A 26 -31.52 3.57 18.80
CA GLY A 26 -30.18 3.51 18.25
C GLY A 26 -29.25 4.59 18.81
N LEU A 27 -28.34 5.06 17.97
CA LEU A 27 -27.40 6.14 18.28
C LEU A 27 -27.97 7.50 17.94
N THR A 28 -27.62 8.51 18.74
CA THR A 28 -27.90 9.90 18.37
C THR A 28 -27.02 10.33 17.20
N GLU A 29 -27.50 11.28 16.41
CA GLU A 29 -26.75 11.81 15.27
C GLU A 29 -25.39 12.40 15.68
N GLN A 30 -25.35 13.07 16.83
CA GLN A 30 -24.13 13.65 17.39
C GLN A 30 -23.08 12.57 17.72
N GLU A 31 -23.50 11.48 18.35
CA GLU A 31 -22.60 10.37 18.71
C GLU A 31 -22.17 9.60 17.46
N ALA A 32 -23.06 9.43 16.47
CA ALA A 32 -22.71 8.82 15.20
C ALA A 32 -21.65 9.65 14.44
N GLN A 33 -21.79 10.97 14.39
CA GLN A 33 -20.79 11.87 13.78
C GLN A 33 -19.46 11.85 14.53
N LYS A 34 -19.48 11.86 15.86
CA LYS A 34 -18.27 11.74 16.68
C LYS A 34 -17.53 10.44 16.36
N ARG A 35 -18.23 9.29 16.35
CA ARG A 35 -17.65 7.99 16.01
C ARG A 35 -17.10 7.95 14.57
N LEU A 36 -17.76 8.62 13.63
CA LEU A 36 -17.30 8.70 12.24
C LEU A 36 -15.97 9.45 12.13
N ILE A 37 -15.79 10.52 12.89
CA ILE A 37 -14.53 11.28 12.95
C ILE A 37 -13.42 10.45 13.60
N GLU A 38 -13.74 9.73 14.68
CA GLU A 38 -12.76 8.93 15.43
C GLU A 38 -12.34 7.65 14.70
N LYS A 39 -13.29 6.94 14.08
CA LYS A 39 -13.06 5.61 13.46
C LYS A 39 -12.88 5.66 11.95
N GLY A 40 -13.23 6.78 11.31
CA GLY A 40 -13.24 6.90 9.86
C GLY A 40 -14.46 6.27 9.21
N LEU A 41 -14.50 6.37 7.89
CA LEU A 41 -15.56 5.81 7.07
C LEU A 41 -15.52 4.28 7.11
N ASN A 42 -16.70 3.65 7.09
CA ASN A 42 -16.84 2.20 6.95
C ASN A 42 -16.62 1.78 5.48
N GLU A 43 -15.41 2.05 4.98
CA GLU A 43 -14.99 1.69 3.64
C GLU A 43 -13.65 0.96 3.69
N ILE A 44 -13.48 0.02 2.76
CA ILE A 44 -12.19 -0.66 2.58
C ILE A 44 -11.28 0.33 1.85
N PRO A 45 -10.15 0.75 2.45
CA PRO A 45 -9.26 1.71 1.80
C PRO A 45 -8.76 1.13 0.48
N LYS A 46 -8.84 1.92 -0.60
CA LYS A 46 -8.31 1.51 -1.89
C LYS A 46 -6.79 1.40 -1.79
N ALA A 47 -6.26 0.21 -2.06
CA ALA A 47 -4.82 0.01 -2.15
C ALA A 47 -4.28 0.70 -3.41
N SER A 48 -3.89 1.97 -3.30
CA SER A 48 -3.13 2.65 -4.35
C SER A 48 -1.70 2.10 -4.34
N LYS A 49 -1.40 1.19 -5.26
CA LYS A 49 -0.01 0.90 -5.61
C LYS A 49 0.44 2.07 -6.51
N GLY A 50 1.21 2.99 -5.94
CA GLY A 50 1.74 4.13 -6.71
C GLY A 50 2.47 3.66 -7.98
N PHE A 51 2.35 4.40 -9.08
CA PHE A 51 2.93 4.09 -10.39
C PHE A 51 4.39 3.63 -10.32
N ILE A 52 5.19 4.25 -9.45
CA ILE A 52 6.59 3.91 -9.20
C ILE A 52 6.73 2.43 -8.78
N LYS A 53 5.89 1.94 -7.86
CA LYS A 53 5.96 0.54 -7.41
C LYS A 53 5.55 -0.45 -8.50
N ILE A 54 4.70 -0.06 -9.45
CA ILE A 54 4.23 -0.96 -10.51
C ILE A 54 5.28 -1.05 -11.63
N TYR A 55 5.85 0.08 -12.05
CA TYR A 55 6.73 0.14 -13.22
C TYR A 55 8.23 0.12 -12.87
N LEU A 56 8.64 0.71 -11.74
CA LEU A 56 10.06 0.79 -11.35
C LEU A 56 10.52 -0.44 -10.56
N ALA A 57 9.64 -1.05 -9.76
CA ALA A 57 10.02 -2.24 -8.98
C ALA A 57 10.54 -3.41 -9.84
N PRO A 58 9.97 -3.71 -11.02
CA PRO A 58 10.52 -4.72 -11.92
C PRO A 58 11.94 -4.42 -12.41
N LEU A 59 12.32 -3.14 -12.58
CA LEU A 59 13.63 -2.73 -13.08
C LEU A 59 14.77 -3.01 -12.06
N PHE A 60 14.44 -3.21 -10.78
CA PHE A 60 15.40 -3.58 -9.74
C PHE A 60 15.63 -5.09 -9.61
N ASN A 61 15.18 -5.91 -10.57
CA ASN A 61 15.55 -7.32 -10.62
C ASN A 61 17.07 -7.45 -10.90
N TRP A 62 17.77 -8.32 -10.17
CA TRP A 62 19.21 -8.56 -10.32
C TRP A 62 19.66 -8.74 -11.77
N LEU A 63 18.91 -9.49 -12.58
CA LEU A 63 19.23 -9.71 -13.98
C LEU A 63 19.17 -8.39 -14.80
N ILE A 64 18.11 -7.60 -14.60
CA ILE A 64 17.93 -6.32 -15.29
C ILE A 64 18.99 -5.32 -14.86
N VAL A 65 19.33 -5.28 -13.57
CA VAL A 65 20.38 -4.41 -13.04
C VAL A 65 21.72 -4.71 -13.70
N ILE A 66 22.09 -5.99 -13.85
CA ILE A 66 23.33 -6.37 -14.55
C ILE A 66 23.31 -5.89 -16.00
N TYR A 67 22.19 -6.05 -16.71
CA TYR A 67 22.06 -5.55 -18.09
C TYR A 67 22.15 -4.02 -18.18
N LEU A 68 21.55 -3.28 -17.25
CA LEU A 68 21.63 -1.83 -17.20
C LEU A 68 23.06 -1.33 -16.95
N VAL A 69 23.80 -2.01 -16.07
CA VAL A 69 25.22 -1.69 -15.83
C VAL A 69 26.06 -2.01 -17.07
N GLY A 70 25.84 -3.17 -17.68
CA GLY A 70 26.56 -3.56 -18.91
C GLY A 70 26.29 -2.60 -20.06
N SER A 71 25.04 -2.22 -20.29
CA SER A 71 24.69 -1.26 -21.34
C SER A 71 25.25 0.13 -21.06
N LEU A 72 25.29 0.57 -19.80
CA LEU A 72 25.92 1.81 -19.40
C LEU A 72 27.43 1.79 -19.69
N ILE A 73 28.13 0.71 -19.35
CA ILE A 73 29.56 0.57 -19.65
C ILE A 73 29.82 0.63 -21.16
N LEU A 74 29.03 -0.09 -21.97
CA LEU A 74 29.15 -0.08 -23.43
C LEU A 74 28.87 1.31 -24.01
N PHE A 75 27.84 1.99 -23.49
CA PHE A 75 27.49 3.34 -23.89
C PHE A 75 28.63 4.33 -23.58
N LEU A 76 29.23 4.25 -22.39
CA LEU A 76 30.35 5.09 -22.01
C LEU A 76 31.61 4.76 -22.84
N ALA A 77 31.87 3.49 -23.11
CA ALA A 77 32.97 3.06 -23.98
C ALA A 77 32.81 3.62 -25.40
N TRP A 78 31.59 3.61 -25.95
CA TRP A 78 31.28 4.22 -27.24
C TRP A 78 31.43 5.76 -27.19
N LEU A 79 30.95 6.40 -26.13
CA LEU A 79 30.95 7.86 -25.99
C LEU A 79 32.37 8.44 -25.83
N PHE A 80 33.24 7.75 -25.09
CA PHE A 80 34.61 8.20 -24.81
C PHE A 80 35.68 7.52 -25.69
N GLY A 81 35.34 6.43 -26.38
CA GLY A 81 36.26 5.64 -27.21
C GLY A 81 36.47 6.21 -28.62
N GLY A 82 36.60 7.53 -28.75
CA GLY A 82 36.76 8.20 -30.03
C GLY A 82 37.84 7.58 -30.93
N GLU A 83 37.43 7.27 -32.17
CA GLU A 83 38.23 7.11 -33.40
C GLU A 83 39.56 6.35 -33.32
N GLY A 84 39.57 5.13 -32.77
CA GLY A 84 40.72 4.22 -32.84
C GLY A 84 40.33 2.83 -33.32
N GLU A 85 40.74 2.47 -34.54
CA GLU A 85 40.76 1.09 -35.09
C GLU A 85 39.41 0.42 -35.43
N LEU A 86 38.68 0.99 -36.41
CA LEU A 86 37.86 0.19 -37.34
C LEU A 86 38.52 0.06 -38.72
N THR A 87 39.85 0.07 -38.76
CA THR A 87 40.66 -0.28 -39.94
C THR A 87 41.58 -1.43 -39.60
N PHE A 88 41.02 -2.63 -39.46
CA PHE A 88 41.79 -3.84 -39.69
C PHE A 88 41.03 -4.76 -40.64
N ILE A 89 41.51 -4.70 -41.89
CA ILE A 89 41.35 -5.61 -43.03
C ILE A 89 40.01 -5.53 -43.76
#